data_AF-A0A8T6NNC6-F1
#
_entry.id   AF-A0A8T6NNC6-F1
#
_cell.length_a   1.000
_cell.length_b   1.000
_cell.length_c   1.000
_cell.angle_alpha   90.00
_cell.angle_beta   90.00
_cell.angle_gamma   90.00
#
_symmetry.space_group_name_H-M   'P 1'
#
loop_
_entity.id
_entity.type
_entity.pdbx_description
1 polymer ?
#
loop_
_entity_poly.entity_id
_entity_poly.type
_entity_poly.pdbx_seq_one_letter_code
_entity_poly.pdbx_strand_id
1 'polypeptide(L)'
;MDYDYHFMVLAPGLQSAWFFQAARQYWQRFQPIVTDDLDLLGYTPQGSTVAVSVLARPDTADFVKREILQARGDAFVDMIVTNDLPSMEATLNRRAELGERFG
;
A
#
# COMPACT_ATOMS: atom_id res chain seq x y z
N MET A 1 -2.64 6.82 -14.26
CA MET A 1 -2.61 8.13 -13.58
C MET A 1 -1.31 8.22 -12.80
N ASP A 2 -0.71 9.40 -12.75
CA ASP A 2 0.44 9.63 -11.88
C ASP A 2 -0.04 10.32 -10.59
N TYR A 3 0.59 9.98 -9.47
CA TYR A 3 0.27 10.53 -8.15
C TYR A 3 1.52 11.19 -7.59
N ASP A 4 1.37 12.34 -6.93
CA ASP A 4 2.49 13.05 -6.31
C ASP A 4 3.12 12.22 -5.18
N TYR A 5 2.28 11.47 -4.47
CA TYR A 5 2.71 10.55 -3.41
C TYR A 5 2.10 9.16 -3.60
N HIS A 6 2.94 8.14 -3.44
CA HIS A 6 2.51 6.74 -3.38
C HIS A 6 3.00 6.12 -2.08
N PHE A 7 2.06 5.76 -1.21
CA PHE A 7 2.31 5.04 0.02
C PHE A 7 2.00 3.56 -0.14
N MET A 8 2.75 2.74 0.58
CA MET A 8 2.48 1.32 0.76
C MET A 8 2.35 1.04 2.25
N VAL A 9 1.12 0.72 2.66
CA VAL A 9 0.76 0.50 4.06
C VAL A 9 0.71 -0.98 4.37
N LEU A 10 1.38 -1.38 5.45
CA LEU A 10 1.27 -2.72 6.03
C LEU A 10 0.19 -2.72 7.10
N ALA A 11 -0.89 -3.48 6.89
CA ALA A 11 -1.92 -3.63 7.91
C ALA A 11 -1.37 -4.30 9.19
N PRO A 12 -1.97 -4.04 10.36
CA PRO A 12 -1.55 -4.62 11.62
C PRO A 12 -1.40 -6.15 11.57
N GLY A 13 -0.29 -6.64 12.11
CA GLY A 13 0.03 -8.06 12.15
C GLY A 13 0.62 -8.63 10.85
N LEU A 14 1.01 -7.79 9.90
CA LEU A 14 2.01 -8.12 8.88
C LEU A 14 3.38 -7.67 9.38
N GLN A 15 4.37 -8.57 9.33
CA GLN A 15 5.73 -8.25 9.78
C GLN A 15 6.50 -7.53 8.67
N SER A 16 7.04 -6.34 8.97
CA SER A 16 7.81 -5.52 8.01
C SER A 16 9.07 -6.22 7.49
N ALA A 17 9.63 -7.19 8.24
CA ALA A 17 10.78 -7.97 7.80
C ALA A 17 10.48 -8.84 6.56
N TRP A 18 9.27 -9.42 6.47
CA TRP A 18 8.85 -10.20 5.30
C TRP A 18 8.71 -9.30 4.05
N PHE A 19 8.24 -8.07 4.25
CA PHE A 19 8.00 -7.12 3.16
C PHE A 19 9.25 -6.85 2.31
N PHE A 20 10.41 -6.66 2.94
CA PHE A 20 11.65 -6.34 2.20
C PHE A 20 12.12 -7.45 1.26
N GLN A 21 11.72 -8.69 1.49
CA GLN A 21 11.99 -9.80 0.57
C GLN A 21 10.89 -9.92 -0.48
N ALA A 22 9.63 -10.00 -0.05
CA ALA A 22 8.50 -10.30 -0.92
C ALA A 22 8.09 -9.16 -1.85
N ALA A 23 8.22 -7.90 -1.40
CA ALA A 23 7.83 -6.74 -2.18
C ALA A 23 9.00 -6.11 -2.94
N ARG A 24 10.17 -6.75 -2.96
CA ARG A 24 11.41 -6.17 -3.50
C ARG A 24 11.25 -5.69 -4.95
N GLN A 25 10.67 -6.51 -5.82
CA GLN A 25 10.51 -6.16 -7.23
C GLN A 25 9.56 -4.98 -7.41
N TYR A 26 8.44 -4.99 -6.69
CA TYR A 26 7.47 -3.91 -6.69
C TYR A 26 8.11 -2.60 -6.20
N TRP A 27 8.84 -2.65 -5.08
CA TRP A 27 9.51 -1.47 -4.53
C TRP A 27 10.60 -0.93 -5.47
N GLN A 28 11.40 -1.81 -6.09
CA GLN A 28 12.40 -1.40 -7.07
C GLN A 28 11.78 -0.72 -8.30
N ARG A 29 10.56 -1.10 -8.68
CA ARG A 29 9.85 -0.57 -9.85
C ARG A 29 9.16 0.76 -9.58
N PHE A 30 8.47 0.88 -8.44
CA PHE A 30 7.55 1.99 -8.16
C PHE A 30 7.97 2.88 -7.00
N GLN A 31 8.91 2.42 -6.17
CA GLN A 31 9.50 3.15 -5.05
C GLN A 31 8.48 3.83 -4.12
N PRO A 32 7.45 3.12 -3.63
CA PRO A 32 6.50 3.70 -2.70
C PRO A 32 7.17 4.03 -1.36
N ILE A 33 6.57 4.98 -0.64
CA ILE A 33 6.85 5.26 0.76
C ILE A 33 6.21 4.15 1.59
N VAL A 34 7.02 3.32 2.24
CA VAL A 34 6.53 2.18 3.03
C VAL A 34 6.36 2.60 4.49
N THR A 35 5.19 2.40 5.05
CA THR A 35 4.87 2.77 6.44
C THR A 35 3.81 1.87 7.06
N ASP A 36 3.82 1.72 8.37
CA ASP A 36 2.72 1.21 9.20
C ASP A 36 2.00 2.34 9.97
N ASP A 37 2.59 3.55 9.98
CA ASP A 37 2.02 4.76 10.54
C ASP A 37 1.19 5.51 9.49
N LEU A 38 -0.13 5.59 9.75
CA LEU A 38 -1.10 6.26 8.89
C LEU A 38 -1.12 7.78 9.08
N ASP A 39 -0.62 8.31 10.19
CA ASP A 39 -0.59 9.75 10.45
C ASP A 39 0.30 10.47 9.43
N LEU A 40 1.27 9.76 8.83
CA LEU A 40 2.11 10.25 7.73
C LEU A 40 1.31 10.75 6.52
N LEU A 41 0.12 10.21 6.27
CA LEU A 41 -0.74 10.66 5.19
C LEU A 41 -1.23 12.10 5.42
N GLY A 42 -1.48 12.48 6.68
CA GLY A 42 -1.94 13.81 7.06
C GLY A 42 -0.88 14.90 6.88
N TYR A 43 0.41 14.53 6.81
CA TYR A 43 1.50 15.47 6.56
C TYR A 43 1.77 15.72 5.07
N THR A 44 1.06 15.04 4.16
CA THR A 44 1.16 15.33 2.73
C THR A 44 0.56 16.72 2.42
N PRO A 45 1.19 17.53 1.55
CA PRO A 45 0.68 18.86 1.22
C PRO A 45 -0.79 18.84 0.73
N GLN A 46 -1.57 19.84 1.13
CA GLN A 46 -2.91 20.01 0.57
C GLN A 46 -2.84 20.28 -0.93
N GLY A 47 -3.76 19.68 -1.70
CA GLY A 47 -3.79 19.78 -3.16
C GLY A 47 -2.87 18.81 -3.91
N SER A 48 -2.03 18.05 -3.21
CA SER A 48 -1.30 16.92 -3.80
C SER A 48 -2.20 15.70 -3.98
N THR A 49 -1.94 14.93 -5.04
CA THR A 49 -2.59 13.67 -5.34
C THR A 49 -1.91 12.52 -4.60
N VAL A 50 -2.67 11.77 -3.81
CA VAL A 50 -2.13 10.70 -2.95
C VAL A 50 -2.74 9.35 -3.34
N ALA A 51 -1.90 8.36 -3.59
CA ALA A 51 -2.28 6.96 -3.71
C ALA A 51 -1.73 6.15 -2.53
N VAL A 52 -2.53 5.21 -2.04
CA VAL A 52 -2.18 4.32 -0.93
C VAL A 52 -2.49 2.89 -1.33
N SER A 53 -1.45 2.08 -1.51
CA SER A 53 -1.57 0.63 -1.66
C SER A 53 -1.53 -0.02 -0.27
N VAL A 54 -2.52 -0.84 0.07
CA VAL A 54 -2.63 -1.46 1.39
C VAL A 54 -2.46 -2.97 1.27
N LEU A 55 -1.49 -3.52 1.98
CA LEU A 55 -1.35 -4.96 2.18
C LEU A 55 -2.14 -5.34 3.43
N ALA A 56 -3.22 -6.09 3.28
CA ALA A 56 -4.09 -6.44 4.41
C ALA A 56 -4.59 -7.88 4.35
N ARG A 57 -4.90 -8.45 5.53
CA ARG A 57 -5.73 -9.65 5.62
C ARG A 57 -7.21 -9.24 5.59
N PRO A 58 -8.15 -10.14 5.21
CA PRO A 58 -9.57 -9.77 5.09
C PRO A 58 -10.19 -9.21 6.37
N ASP A 59 -9.73 -9.66 7.53
CA ASP A 59 -10.18 -9.22 8.85
C ASP A 59 -9.78 -7.77 9.21
N THR A 60 -8.74 -7.25 8.56
CA THR A 60 -8.16 -5.92 8.84
C THR A 60 -8.40 -4.91 7.71
N ALA A 61 -8.77 -5.37 6.52
CA ALA A 61 -8.89 -4.55 5.32
C ALA A 61 -9.84 -3.35 5.47
N ASP A 62 -11.07 -3.58 5.96
CA ASP A 62 -12.08 -2.52 6.12
C ASP A 62 -11.69 -1.51 7.19
N PHE A 63 -11.03 -1.96 8.25
CA PHE A 63 -10.53 -1.09 9.31
C PHE A 63 -9.48 -0.13 8.75
N VAL A 64 -8.42 -0.66 8.12
CA VAL A 64 -7.32 0.16 7.59
C VAL A 64 -7.80 1.13 6.51
N LYS A 65 -8.72 0.70 5.63
CA LYS A 65 -9.30 1.58 4.62
C LYS A 65 -10.02 2.78 5.24
N ARG A 66 -10.78 2.59 6.32
CA ARG A 66 -11.45 3.70 7.02
C ARG A 66 -10.45 4.65 7.64
N GLU A 67 -9.41 4.14 8.30
CA GLU A 67 -8.38 4.98 8.92
C GLU A 67 -7.65 5.83 7.87
N ILE A 68 -7.29 5.25 6.71
CA ILE A 68 -6.68 5.99 5.60
C ILE A 68 -7.58 7.13 5.12
N LEU A 69 -8.88 6.85 4.92
CA LEU A 69 -9.83 7.87 4.45
C LEU A 69 -10.16 8.92 5.51
N GLN A 70 -10.00 8.61 6.80
CA GLN A 70 -10.08 9.61 7.86
C GLN A 70 -8.86 10.52 7.87
N ALA A 71 -7.65 9.96 7.68
CA ALA A 71 -6.41 10.73 7.62
C ALA A 71 -6.29 11.56 6.33
N ARG A 72 -6.75 11.02 5.20
CA ARG A 72 -6.67 11.64 3.87
C ARG A 72 -7.86 11.22 2.99
N GLY A 73 -8.97 11.95 3.10
CA GLY A 73 -10.25 11.58 2.47
C GLY A 73 -10.31 11.59 0.94
N ASP A 74 -9.37 12.27 0.28
CA ASP A 74 -9.21 12.31 -1.18
C ASP A 74 -8.17 11.30 -1.71
N ALA A 75 -7.60 10.46 -0.85
CA ALA A 75 -6.63 9.45 -1.25
C ALA A 75 -7.27 8.38 -2.14
N PHE A 76 -6.56 7.98 -3.20
CA PHE A 76 -6.87 6.78 -3.95
C PHE A 76 -6.38 5.55 -3.17
N VAL A 77 -7.29 4.65 -2.80
CA VAL A 77 -6.96 3.45 -2.01
C VAL A 77 -7.01 2.20 -2.88
N ASP A 78 -5.86 1.55 -3.01
CA ASP A 78 -5.65 0.29 -3.72
C ASP A 78 -5.44 -0.84 -2.70
N MET A 79 -6.44 -1.72 -2.55
CA MET A 79 -6.41 -2.77 -1.52
C MET A 79 -5.89 -4.08 -2.10
N ILE A 80 -4.81 -4.61 -1.52
CA ILE A 80 -4.28 -5.94 -1.83
C ILE A 80 -4.62 -6.84 -0.64
N VAL A 81 -5.76 -7.50 -0.74
CA VAL A 81 -6.31 -8.36 0.32
C VAL A 81 -6.02 -9.82 0.01
N THR A 82 -5.19 -10.46 0.83
CA THR A 82 -4.91 -11.91 0.72
C THR A 82 -4.95 -12.57 2.09
N ASN A 83 -5.19 -13.88 2.09
CA ASN A 83 -5.20 -14.67 3.32
C ASN A 83 -3.78 -15.04 3.81
N ASP A 84 -2.82 -15.04 2.89
CA ASP A 84 -1.47 -15.55 3.11
C ASP A 84 -0.41 -14.70 2.40
N LEU A 85 0.81 -14.78 2.94
CA LEU A 85 1.98 -14.03 2.47
C LEU A 85 2.42 -14.44 1.04
N PRO A 86 2.50 -15.73 0.68
CA PRO A 86 2.86 -16.12 -0.69
C PRO A 86 1.94 -15.54 -1.77
N SER A 87 0.63 -15.51 -1.54
CA SER A 87 -0.33 -14.90 -2.48
C SER A 87 -0.08 -13.39 -2.62
N MET A 88 0.19 -12.72 -1.50
CA MET A 88 0.50 -11.28 -1.46
C MET A 88 1.78 -10.97 -2.27
N GLU A 89 2.83 -11.77 -2.09
CA GLU A 89 4.08 -11.69 -2.85
C GLU A 89 3.86 -11.88 -4.35
N ALA A 90 3.11 -12.93 -4.72
CA ALA A 90 2.80 -13.22 -6.11
C ALA A 90 2.04 -12.06 -6.79
N THR A 91 1.10 -11.43 -6.09
CA THR A 91 0.38 -10.24 -6.57
C THR A 91 1.34 -9.06 -6.82
N LEU A 92 2.23 -8.78 -5.87
CA LEU A 92 3.19 -7.69 -5.99
C LEU A 92 4.20 -7.91 -7.12
N ASN A 93 4.73 -9.13 -7.25
CA ASN A 93 5.65 -9.49 -8.33
C ASN A 93 4.98 -9.39 -9.70
N ARG A 94 3.76 -9.94 -9.85
CA ARG A 94 2.98 -9.82 -11.08
C ARG A 94 2.78 -8.35 -11.49
N ARG A 95 2.40 -7.49 -10.54
CA ARG A 95 2.22 -6.06 -10.78
C ARG A 95 3.51 -5.38 -11.24
N ALA A 96 4.64 -5.72 -10.60
CA ALA A 96 5.96 -5.20 -10.98
C ALA A 96 6.35 -5.62 -12.41
N GLU A 97 6.14 -6.89 -12.75
CA GLU A 97 6.42 -7.47 -14.09
C GLU A 97 5.58 -6.79 -15.18
N LEU A 98 4.29 -6.55 -14.91
CA LEU A 98 3.37 -5.92 -15.86
C LEU A 98 3.50 -4.39 -15.90
N GLY A 99 4.23 -3.78 -14.97
CA GLY A 99 4.29 -2.32 -14.84
C GLY A 99 2.99 -1.69 -14.31
N GLU A 100 2.15 -2.49 -13.66
CA GLU A 100 0.87 -2.09 -13.10
C GLU A 100 1.06 -1.66 -11.64
N ARG A 101 1.21 -0.35 -11.41
CA ARG A 101 1.39 0.20 -10.05
C ARG A 101 0.18 -0.13 -9.17
N PHE A 102 -1.02 -0.04 -9.71
CA PHE A 102 -2.30 -0.24 -9.03
C PHE A 102 -3.17 -1.25 -9.80
N GLY A 103 -4.24 -1.77 -9.18
CA GLY A 103 -5.22 -2.64 -9.85
C GLY A 103 -6.54 -2.73 -9.12
#